data_AF-A0A4Y9RE55-F1
#
_entry.id   AF-A0A4Y9RE55-F1
#
_cell.length_a   1.000
_cell.length_b   1.000
_cell.length_c   1.000
_cell.angle_alpha   90.00
_cell.angle_beta   90.00
_cell.angle_gamma   90.00
#
_symmetry.space_group_name_H-M   'P 1'
#
loop_
_entity.id
_entity.type
_entity.pdbx_description
1 polymer ?
#
loop_
_entity_poly.entity_id
_entity_poly.type
_entity_poly.pdbx_seq_one_letter_code
_entity_poly.pdbx_strand_id
1 'polypeptide(L)' 'MARSRLTRGRDRVIDASGRRRLTRSEKVGVASLATLIGVAVAGAVAGIILDRLLTFDDAFDAGGEWDEGGGVSTRWD' A
#
# COMPACT_ATOMS: atom_id res chain seq x y z
N MET A 1 -37.16 -28.54 -24.14
CA MET A 1 -36.41 -27.29 -23.89
C MET A 1 -36.80 -26.72 -22.52
N ALA A 2 -36.05 -27.05 -21.47
CA ALA A 2 -36.29 -26.50 -20.14
C ALA A 2 -35.44 -25.22 -19.96
N ARG A 3 -36.10 -24.06 -19.86
CA ARG A 3 -35.43 -22.79 -19.53
C ARG A 3 -34.92 -22.86 -18.10
N SER A 4 -33.62 -22.68 -17.92
CA SER A 4 -33.01 -22.42 -16.63
C SER A 4 -33.62 -21.14 -16.05
N ARG A 5 -34.53 -21.29 -15.08
CA ARG A 5 -34.92 -20.19 -14.20
C ARG A 5 -33.70 -19.87 -13.36
N LEU A 6 -32.86 -18.97 -13.86
CA LEU A 6 -31.78 -18.34 -13.11
C LEU A 6 -32.35 -17.89 -11.77
N THR A 7 -31.77 -18.46 -10.73
CA THR A 7 -32.02 -18.28 -9.31
C THR A 7 -31.88 -16.81 -8.87
N ARG A 8 -32.79 -15.95 -9.32
CA ARG A 8 -32.77 -14.50 -9.07
C ARG A 8 -33.10 -14.12 -7.61
N GLY A 9 -33.43 -15.11 -6.77
CA GLY A 9 -33.87 -14.91 -5.39
C GLY A 9 -32.81 -15.07 -4.30
N ARG A 10 -31.58 -15.48 -4.63
CA ARG A 10 -30.53 -15.80 -3.62
C ARG A 10 -29.53 -14.68 -3.33
N ASP A 11 -29.65 -13.54 -3.98
CA ASP A 11 -28.64 -12.46 -3.90
C ASP A 11 -29.04 -11.31 -2.97
N ARG A 12 -30.28 -11.33 -2.46
CA ARG A 12 -30.82 -10.27 -1.60
C ARG A 12 -30.79 -10.73 -0.14
N VAL A 13 -29.74 -10.36 0.58
CA VAL A 13 -29.67 -10.57 2.03
C VAL A 13 -30.59 -9.53 2.68
N ILE A 14 -31.70 -9.94 3.27
CA ILE A 14 -32.62 -9.04 3.99
C ILE A 14 -32.17 -8.97 5.46
N ASP A 15 -32.03 -7.77 6.01
CA ASP A 15 -31.74 -7.56 7.43
C ASP A 15 -33.02 -7.64 8.25
N ALA A 16 -32.93 -8.12 9.49
CA ALA A 16 -34.05 -8.08 10.43
C ALA A 16 -34.48 -6.65 10.80
N SER A 17 -33.64 -5.64 10.52
CA SER A 17 -33.91 -4.21 10.76
C SER A 17 -34.59 -3.47 9.60
N GLY A 18 -34.83 -4.13 8.46
CA GLY A 18 -35.43 -3.49 7.27
C GLY A 18 -34.48 -2.59 6.46
N ARG A 19 -33.22 -2.39 6.89
CA ARG A 19 -32.19 -1.74 6.06
C ARG A 19 -31.66 -2.72 5.01
N ARG A 20 -31.59 -2.27 3.75
CA ARG A 20 -31.11 -3.08 2.62
C ARG A 20 -29.66 -3.52 2.91
N ARG A 21 -29.42 -4.82 3.14
CA ARG A 21 -28.04 -5.33 3.30
C ARG A 21 -27.36 -5.33 1.93
N LEU A 22 -26.06 -5.08 1.96
CA LEU A 22 -25.21 -5.23 0.80
C LEU A 22 -25.29 -6.70 0.31
N THR A 23 -25.42 -6.89 -1.00
CA THR A 23 -25.31 -8.21 -1.63
C THR A 23 -23.91 -8.79 -1.39
N ARG A 24 -23.72 -10.08 -1.64
CA ARG A 24 -22.40 -10.70 -1.47
C ARG A 24 -21.34 -10.02 -2.36
N SER A 25 -21.70 -9.66 -3.59
CA SER A 25 -20.82 -8.96 -4.53
C SER A 25 -20.49 -7.54 -4.05
N GLU A 26 -21.47 -6.81 -3.52
CA GLU A 26 -21.24 -5.47 -2.96
C GLU A 26 -20.30 -5.54 -1.74
N LYS A 27 -20.46 -6.52 -0.86
CA LYS A 27 -19.56 -6.72 0.29
C LYS A 27 -18.12 -7.02 -0.14
N VAL A 28 -17.95 -7.90 -1.13
CA VAL A 28 -16.62 -8.20 -1.69
C VAL A 28 -16.04 -6.96 -2.36
N GLY A 29 -16.84 -6.20 -3.12
CA GLY A 29 -16.40 -4.97 -3.76
C GLY A 29 -15.88 -3.92 -2.76
N VAL A 30 -16.62 -3.69 -1.68
CA VAL A 30 -16.20 -2.77 -0.60
C VAL A 30 -14.94 -3.27 0.10
N ALA A 31 -14.85 -4.57 0.40
CA ALA A 31 -13.67 -5.15 1.05
C ALA A 31 -12.43 -5.02 0.16
N SER A 32 -12.55 -5.32 -1.14
CA SER A 32 -11.45 -5.16 -2.10
C SER A 32 -10.99 -3.71 -2.21
N LEU A 33 -11.93 -2.76 -2.29
CA LEU A 33 -11.60 -1.33 -2.34
C LEU A 33 -10.89 -0.88 -1.06
N ALA A 34 -11.36 -1.30 0.11
CA ALA A 34 -10.73 -0.98 1.39
C ALA A 34 -9.30 -1.53 1.46
N THR A 35 -9.05 -2.75 0.97
CA THR A 35 -7.71 -3.33 0.89
C THR A 35 -6.79 -2.52 -0.02
N LEU A 36 -7.26 -2.10 -1.20
CA LEU A 36 -6.47 -1.27 -2.12
C LEU A 36 -6.07 0.07 -1.49
N ILE A 37 -7.01 0.72 -0.81
CA ILE A 37 -6.74 1.96 -0.08
C ILE A 37 -5.71 1.71 1.03
N GLY A 38 -5.87 0.63 1.80
CA GLY A 38 -4.93 0.26 2.87
C GLY A 38 -3.50 0.05 2.34
N VAL A 39 -3.35 -0.68 1.23
CA VAL A 39 -2.04 -0.91 0.60
C VAL A 39 -1.44 0.41 0.07
N ALA A 40 -2.25 1.27 -0.53
CA ALA A 40 -1.79 2.57 -1.03
C ALA A 40 -1.27 3.47 0.12
N VAL A 41 -2.01 3.54 1.23
CA VAL A 41 -1.59 4.28 2.42
C VAL A 41 -0.30 3.70 3.01
N ALA A 42 -0.20 2.36 3.11
CA ALA A 42 1.01 1.70 3.60
C ALA A 42 2.23 2.02 2.72
N GLY A 43 2.08 2.01 1.40
CA GLY A 43 3.14 2.40 0.47
C GLY A 43 3.57 3.85 0.62
N ALA A 44 2.62 4.77 0.81
CA ALA A 44 2.93 6.18 1.07
C ALA A 44 3.72 6.37 2.37
N VAL A 45 3.31 5.70 3.45
CA VAL A 45 4.04 5.73 4.73
C VAL A 45 5.44 5.15 4.59
N ALA A 46 5.59 4.03 3.87
CA ALA A 46 6.90 3.45 3.58
C ALA A 46 7.79 4.42 2.80
N GLY A 47 7.26 5.12 1.80
CA GLY A 47 7.98 6.14 1.05
C GLY A 47 8.46 7.28 1.95
N ILE A 48 7.62 7.77 2.87
CA ILE A 48 8.00 8.79 3.85
C ILE A 48 9.11 8.29 4.78
N ILE A 49 9.02 7.05 5.26
CA ILE A 49 10.06 6.47 6.13
C ILE A 49 11.38 6.38 5.38
N LEU A 50 11.37 5.89 4.14
CA LEU A 50 12.57 5.81 3.30
C LEU A 50 13.18 7.17 3.02
N ASP A 51 12.36 8.17 2.66
CA ASP A 51 12.80 9.56 2.48
C ASP A 51 13.52 10.10 3.73
N ARG A 52 12.98 9.81 4.93
CA ARG A 52 13.62 10.21 6.19
C ARG A 52 14.91 9.47 6.48
N LEU A 53 14.98 8.18 6.16
CA LEU A 53 16.19 7.39 6.34
C LEU A 53 17.29 7.84 5.38
N LEU A 54 16.96 8.13 4.12
CA LEU A 54 17.90 8.65 3.14
C LEU A 54 18.36 10.07 3.50
N THR A 55 17.43 10.94 3.91
CA THR A 55 17.79 12.28 4.40
C THR A 55 18.70 12.22 5.64
N PHE A 56 18.50 11.22 6.50
CA PHE A 56 19.36 10.97 7.66
C PHE A 56 20.73 10.44 7.24
N ASP A 57 20.80 9.52 6.29
CA ASP A 57 22.04 9.01 5.70
C ASP A 57 22.86 10.16 5.09
N ASP A 58 22.24 11.01 4.27
CA ASP A 58 22.88 12.20 3.69
C ASP A 58 23.42 13.16 4.77
N ALA A 59 22.71 13.32 5.89
CA ALA A 59 23.15 14.17 7.00
C ALA A 59 24.32 13.57 7.81
N PHE A 60 24.46 12.25 7.84
CA PHE A 60 25.61 11.56 8.43
C PHE A 60 26.79 11.46 7.45
N ASP A 61 26.53 11.34 6.15
CA ASP A 61 27.52 11.30 5.08
C ASP A 61 28.06 12.71 4.73
N ALA A 62 27.40 13.78 5.20
CA ALA A 62 27.97 15.13 5.26
C ALA A 62 29.25 15.25 6.13
N GLY A 63 29.66 14.16 6.80
CA GLY A 63 30.96 14.02 7.47
C GLY A 63 32.08 13.45 6.58
N GLY A 64 31.86 13.24 5.28
CA GLY A 64 32.82 12.64 4.37
C GLY A 64 32.67 13.13 2.93
N GLU A 65 33.04 14.38 2.71
CA GLU A 65 33.53 14.82 1.41
C GLU A 65 34.73 13.93 1.01
N TRP A 66 34.47 12.86 0.26
CA TRP A 66 35.53 11.98 -0.23
C TRP A 66 36.14 12.48 -1.55
N ASP A 67 35.85 13.71 -1.99
CA ASP A 67 36.30 14.25 -3.28
C ASP A 67 36.78 15.73 -3.31
N GLU A 68 36.97 16.42 -2.16
CA GLU A 68 37.68 17.71 -2.15
C GLU A 68 39.03 17.61 -1.39
N GLY A 69 39.90 16.74 -1.90
CA GLY A 69 41.36 16.93 -1.75
C GLY A 69 42.03 16.25 -0.56
N GLY A 70 41.40 15.27 0.07
CA GLY A 70 42.03 14.39 1.07
C GLY A 70 42.82 13.24 0.43
N GLY A 71 43.94 13.54 -0.24
CA GLY A 71 44.79 12.53 -0.85
C GLY A 71 45.19 11.45 0.16
N VAL A 72 44.74 10.21 -0.07
CA VAL A 72 45.29 9.04 0.60
C VAL A 72 46.73 8.89 0.09
N SER A 73 47.68 9.52 0.77
CA SER A 73 49.10 9.22 0.55
C SER A 73 49.33 7.81 1.08
N THR A 74 49.42 6.83 0.20
CA THR A 74 50.01 5.55 0.56
C THR A 74 51.49 5.79 0.82
N ARG A 75 51.98 5.42 2.00
CA ARG A 75 53.38 5.54 2.49
C ARG A 75 54.45 4.86 1.61
N TRP A 76 54.06 4.25 0.49
CA TRP A 76 54.91 3.39 -0.33
C TRP A 76 55.31 4.04 -1.66
N ASP A 77 55.64 5.32 -1.63
CA ASP A 77 56.59 5.95 -2.56
C ASP A 77 57.60 6.79 -1.76
#